data_AF-A0A927P1J3-F1
#
_entry.id   AF-A0A927P1J3-F1
#
_cell.length_a   1.000
_cell.length_b   1.000
_cell.length_c   1.000
_cell.angle_alpha   90.00
_cell.angle_beta   90.00
_cell.angle_gamma   90.00
#
_symmetry.space_group_name_H-M   'P 1'
#
loop_
_entity.id
_entity.type
_entity.pdbx_description
1 polymer ?
#
loop_
_entity_poly.entity_id
_entity_poly.type
_entity_poly.pdbx_seq_one_letter_code
_entity_poly.pdbx_strand_id
1 'polypeptide(L)'
;MPVLAILVLVCFLSAVSNLTSGRQSEDMDKLEDVLRRAAVACYAAEGIYPPDLEYLQEHYGVQIDERRYVVDYVAIADNLMPDITILEK
;
A
#
# COMPACT_ATOMS: atom_id res chain seq x y z
N MET A 1 28.39 -15.17 32.04
CA MET A 1 27.32 -15.83 31.26
C MET A 1 26.05 -14.98 31.12
N PRO A 2 25.43 -14.37 32.16
CA PRO A 2 24.17 -13.62 31.97
C PRO A 2 24.34 -12.25 31.30
N VAL A 3 25.46 -11.57 31.52
CA VAL A 3 25.72 -10.21 30.99
C VAL A 3 25.83 -10.21 29.45
N LEU A 4 26.43 -11.25 28.87
CA LEU A 4 26.57 -11.38 27.42
C LEU A 4 25.21 -11.59 26.74
N ALA A 5 24.32 -12.37 27.36
CA ALA A 5 22.98 -12.61 26.85
C ALA A 5 22.13 -11.32 26.84
N ILE A 6 22.26 -10.50 27.90
CA ILE A 6 21.58 -9.20 27.98
C ILE A 6 22.10 -8.25 26.91
N LEU A 7 23.41 -8.22 26.68
CA LEU A 7 24.01 -7.38 25.63
C LEU A 7 23.52 -7.77 24.24
N VAL A 8 23.49 -9.07 23.93
CA VAL A 8 22.98 -9.58 22.65
C VAL A 8 21.49 -9.26 22.47
N LEU A 9 20.69 -9.39 23.54
CA LEU A 9 19.27 -9.05 23.51
C LEU A 9 19.05 -7.55 23.24
N VAL A 10 19.80 -6.68 23.91
CA VAL A 10 19.71 -5.22 23.71
C VAL A 10 20.14 -4.82 22.29
N CYS A 11 21.21 -5.42 21.76
CA CYS A 11 21.62 -5.21 20.37
C CYS A 11 20.56 -5.69 19.37
N PHE A 12 19.93 -6.84 19.64
CA PHE A 12 18.87 -7.38 18.78
C PHE A 12 17.61 -6.49 18.79
N LEU A 13 17.17 -6.04 19.96
CA LEU A 13 16.04 -5.11 20.09
C LEU A 13 16.31 -3.76 19.42
N SER A 14 17.55 -3.27 19.51
CA SER A 14 17.97 -2.03 18.84
C SER A 14 18.02 -2.19 17.31
N ALA A 15 18.39 -3.36 16.80
CA ALA A 15 18.36 -3.64 15.37
C ALA A 15 16.92 -3.72 14.83
N VAL A 16 16.01 -4.36 15.56
CA VAL A 16 14.59 -4.48 15.18
C VAL A 16 13.89 -3.11 15.15
N SER A 17 14.22 -2.21 16.07
CA SER A 17 13.64 -0.86 16.13
C SER A 17 14.14 0.09 15.03
N ASN A 18 15.31 -0.18 14.42
CA ASN A 18 15.78 0.59 13.26
C ASN A 18 15.10 0.18 11.94
N LEU A 19 14.42 -0.97 11.88
CA LEU A 19 13.69 -1.42 10.68
C LEU A 19 12.34 -0.71 10.48
N THR A 20 11.86 0.03 11.48
CA THR A 20 10.57 0.74 11.39
C THR A 20 10.66 2.07 10.63
N SER A 21 11.84 2.70 10.54
CA SER A 21 11.96 4.06 9.98
C SER A 21 11.99 4.12 8.44
N GLY A 22 12.40 3.05 7.76
CA GLY A 22 12.39 2.98 6.29
C GLY A 22 11.09 2.47 5.67
N ARG A 23 10.10 2.17 6.51
CA ARG A 23 8.88 1.45 6.12
C ARG A 23 7.84 2.33 5.44
N GLN A 24 7.84 3.63 5.73
CA GLN A 24 6.74 4.54 5.37
C GLN A 24 6.65 4.80 3.86
N SER A 25 7.77 5.13 3.20
CA SER A 25 7.79 5.27 1.73
C SER A 25 7.51 3.93 1.05
N GLU A 26 8.07 2.85 1.60
CA GLU A 26 7.88 1.51 1.06
C GLU A 26 6.42 1.03 1.18
N ASP A 27 5.70 1.44 2.22
CA ASP A 27 4.29 1.12 2.43
C ASP A 27 3.39 1.89 1.45
N MET A 28 3.74 3.14 1.12
CA MET A 28 2.99 3.95 0.16
C MET A 28 3.16 3.41 -1.27
N ASP A 29 4.40 3.10 -1.68
CA ASP A 29 4.70 2.48 -2.97
C ASP A 29 3.98 1.13 -3.13
N LYS A 30 3.95 0.32 -2.06
CA LYS A 30 3.21 -0.95 -2.04
C LYS A 30 1.71 -0.76 -2.25
N LEU A 31 1.12 0.25 -1.61
CA LEU A 31 -0.30 0.53 -1.75
C LEU A 31 -0.64 0.94 -3.19
N GLU A 32 0.20 1.78 -3.81
CA GLU A 32 0.04 2.16 -5.21
C GLU A 32 0.13 0.94 -6.13
N ASP A 33 1.11 0.07 -5.89
CA ASP A 33 1.30 -1.16 -6.65
C ASP A 33 0.09 -2.10 -6.56
N VAL A 34 -0.50 -2.24 -5.37
CA VAL A 34 -1.71 -3.03 -5.14
C VAL A 34 -2.90 -2.45 -5.92
N LEU A 35 -3.11 -1.14 -5.83
CA LEU A 35 -4.19 -0.45 -6.54
C LEU A 35 -4.06 -0.60 -8.06
N ARG A 36 -2.85 -0.38 -8.60
CA ARG A 36 -2.57 -0.55 -10.04
C ARG A 36 -2.83 -1.98 -10.50
N ARG A 37 -2.38 -2.98 -9.74
CA ARG A 37 -2.61 -4.40 -10.08
C ARG A 37 -4.09 -4.75 -10.03
N ALA A 38 -4.84 -4.23 -9.07
CA ALA A 38 -6.28 -4.45 -8.98
C ALA A 38 -7.02 -3.82 -10.16
N ALA A 39 -6.65 -2.60 -10.56
CA ALA A 39 -7.21 -1.93 -11.74
C ALA A 39 -6.93 -2.72 -13.03
N VAL A 40 -5.71 -3.24 -13.21
CA VAL A 40 -5.37 -4.10 -14.35
C VAL A 40 -6.12 -5.42 -14.31
N ALA A 41 -6.31 -6.02 -13.13
CA ALA A 41 -7.10 -7.24 -12.98
C ALA A 41 -8.57 -7.02 -13.38
N CYS A 42 -9.14 -5.88 -13.00
CA CYS A 42 -10.47 -5.46 -13.42
C CYS A 42 -10.57 -5.34 -14.94
N TYR A 43 -9.63 -4.64 -15.57
CA TYR A 43 -9.60 -4.54 -17.03
C TYR A 43 -9.47 -5.90 -17.71
N ALA A 44 -8.63 -6.79 -17.18
CA ALA A 44 -8.44 -8.12 -17.74
C ALA A 44 -9.69 -9.03 -17.60
N ALA A 45 -10.44 -8.89 -16.52
CA ALA A 45 -11.62 -9.70 -16.23
C ALA A 45 -12.89 -9.15 -16.89
N GLU A 46 -13.05 -7.84 -16.94
CA GLU A 46 -14.31 -7.16 -17.26
C GLU A 46 -14.24 -6.32 -18.53
N GLY A 47 -13.03 -6.07 -19.05
CA GLY A 47 -12.80 -5.26 -20.26
C GLY A 47 -12.85 -3.76 -20.02
N ILE A 48 -13.01 -3.32 -18.77
CA ILE A 48 -13.05 -1.91 -18.35
C ILE A 48 -12.21 -1.70 -17.09
N TYR A 49 -11.62 -0.52 -16.95
CA TYR A 49 -10.97 -0.09 -15.71
C TYR A 49 -12.01 0.29 -14.65
N PRO A 50 -11.66 0.23 -13.36
CA PRO A 50 -12.59 0.56 -12.29
C PRO A 50 -13.04 2.03 -12.40
N PRO A 51 -14.34 2.33 -12.26
CA PRO A 51 -14.85 3.70 -12.36
C PRO A 51 -14.36 4.58 -11.21
N ASP A 52 -14.15 3.99 -10.03
CA ASP A 52 -13.77 4.69 -8.82
C ASP A 52 -13.01 3.75 -7.85
N LEU A 53 -12.54 4.35 -6.76
CA LEU A 53 -11.80 3.64 -5.72
C LEU A 53 -12.70 2.69 -4.90
N GLU A 54 -13.99 3.00 -4.75
CA GLU A 54 -14.94 2.18 -3.98
C GLU A 54 -15.17 0.84 -4.67
N TYR A 55 -15.24 0.84 -6.00
CA TYR A 55 -15.32 -0.36 -6.82
C TYR A 55 -14.18 -1.34 -6.52
N LEU A 56 -12.95 -0.84 -6.40
CA LEU A 56 -11.78 -1.65 -6.04
C LEU A 56 -11.85 -2.22 -4.62
N GLN A 57 -12.45 -1.50 -3.67
CA GLN A 57 -12.63 -1.97 -2.30
C GLN A 57 -13.68 -3.08 -2.23
N GLU A 58 -14.81 -2.91 -2.91
CA GLU A 58 -15.94 -3.85 -2.89
C GLU A 58 -15.67 -5.11 -3.70
N HIS A 59 -15.10 -4.99 -4.91
CA HIS A 59 -15.01 -6.10 -5.87
C HIS A 59 -13.64 -6.78 -5.87
N TYR A 60 -12.58 -6.03 -5.56
CA TYR A 60 -11.20 -6.54 -5.56
C TYR A 60 -10.59 -6.63 -4.14
N GLY A 61 -11.37 -6.27 -3.12
CA GLY A 61 -10.98 -6.41 -1.71
C GLY A 61 -9.81 -5.51 -1.29
N VAL A 62 -9.56 -4.43 -2.03
CA VAL A 62 -8.50 -3.48 -1.67
C VAL A 62 -8.84 -2.83 -0.33
N GLN A 63 -7.84 -2.74 0.55
CA GLN A 63 -7.98 -2.13 1.88
C GLN A 63 -7.05 -0.94 2.00
N ILE A 64 -7.59 0.21 2.39
CA ILE A 64 -6.86 1.47 2.50
C ILE A 64 -6.98 1.95 3.93
N ASP A 65 -5.84 2.30 4.54
CA ASP A 65 -5.83 2.95 5.84
C ASP A 65 -6.12 4.44 5.67
N GLU A 66 -7.42 4.79 5.63
CA GLU A 66 -7.89 6.17 5.45
C GLU A 66 -7.44 7.13 6.56
N ARG A 67 -6.90 6.63 7.66
CA ARG A 67 -6.35 7.49 8.72
C ARG A 67 -4.96 8.01 8.37
N ARG A 68 -4.21 7.23 7.60
CA ARG A 68 -2.83 7.55 7.20
C ARG A 68 -2.74 8.07 5.78
N TYR A 69 -3.57 7.57 4.87
CA TYR A 69 -3.46 7.88 3.45
C TYR A 69 -4.73 8.50 2.88
N VAL A 70 -4.54 9.39 1.91
CA VAL A 70 -5.55 9.85 0.96
C VAL A 70 -5.14 9.32 -0.41
N VAL A 71 -6.08 8.66 -1.09
CA VAL A 71 -5.87 8.19 -2.46
C VAL A 71 -6.67 9.09 -3.39
N ASP A 72 -5.97 9.85 -4.21
CA ASP A 72 -6.56 10.56 -5.34
C ASP A 72 -6.65 9.61 -6.52
N TYR A 73 -7.87 9.33 -6.96
CA TYR A 73 -8.17 8.37 -8.01
C TYR A 73 -8.94 9.08 -9.11
N VAL A 74 -8.35 9.18 -10.30
CA VAL A 74 -8.92 9.90 -11.44
C VAL A 74 -9.12 8.94 -12.61
N ALA A 75 -10.37 8.56 -12.85
CA ALA A 75 -10.78 7.83 -14.03
C ALA A 75 -11.41 8.79 -15.06
N ILE A 76 -10.78 8.93 -16.22
CA ILE A 76 -11.26 9.81 -17.31
C ILE A 76 -12.08 9.08 -18.36
N ALA A 77 -11.87 7.77 -18.51
CA ALA A 77 -12.58 6.88 -19.42
C ALA A 77 -12.47 5.45 -18.90
N ASP A 78 -13.43 4.60 -19.26
CA ASP A 78 -13.48 3.18 -18.88
C ASP A 78 -12.38 2.33 -19.54
N ASN A 79 -11.78 2.80 -20.63
CA ASN A 79 -10.73 2.11 -21.37
C ASN A 79 -9.32 2.69 -21.16
N LEU A 80 -9.16 3.65 -20.26
CA LEU A 80 -7.87 4.26 -19.92
C LEU A 80 -7.50 3.95 -18.47
N MET A 81 -6.22 3.64 -18.24
CA MET A 81 -5.72 3.41 -16.90
C MET A 81 -6.00 4.64 -16.03
N PRO A 82 -6.63 4.46 -14.85
CA PRO A 82 -6.85 5.56 -13.92
C PRO A 82 -5.50 6.13 -13.46
N ASP A 83 -5.48 7.44 -13.23
CA ASP A 83 -4.38 8.06 -12.51
C ASP A 83 -4.60 7.83 -11.01
N ILE A 84 -3.55 7.35 -10.33
CA ILE A 84 -3.61 6.94 -8.93
C ILE A 84 -2.45 7.62 -8.23
N THR A 85 -2.78 8.54 -7.33
CA THR A 85 -1.80 9.25 -6.50
C THR A 85 -2.12 9.02 -5.04
N ILE A 86 -1.11 8.65 -4.25
CA ILE A 86 -1.25 8.44 -2.81
C ILE A 86 -0.55 9.55 -2.08
N LEU A 87 -1.26 10.15 -1.13
CA LEU A 87 -0.78 11.21 -0.27
C LEU A 87 -0.90 10.77 1.18
N GLU A 88 0.09 11.13 1.98
CA GLU A 88 0.01 10.95 3.43
C GLU A 88 -0.78 12.10 4.07
N LYS A 89 -1.54 11.79 5.13
CA LYS A 89 -2.32 12.78 5.90
C LYS A 89 -1.49 13.56 6.92
#